data_AF-A0A562J3U8-F1
#
_entry.id   AF-A0A562J3U8-F1
#
_cell.length_a   1.000
_cell.length_b   1.000
_cell.length_c   1.000
_cell.angle_alpha   90.00
_cell.angle_beta   90.00
_cell.angle_gamma   90.00
#
_symmetry.space_group_name_H-M   'P 1'
#
loop_
_entity.id
_entity.type
_entity.pdbx_description
1 polymer ?
#
loop_
_entity_poly.entity_id
_entity_poly.type
_entity_poly.pdbx_seq_one_letter_code
_entity_poly.pdbx_strand_id
1 'polypeptide(L)' 'MLLSNAWKTYDADKRIEGFSSYTLKAYGVQAKLLISYFEDANIKTLTTEKLKEYLSNAGNLKPSSMAHRIRF' A
#
# COMPACT_ATOMS: atom_id res chain seq x y z
N MET A 1 -10.98 -10.14 1.23
CA MET A 1 -11.02 -9.05 0.23
C MET A 1 -9.66 -9.00 -0.44
N LEU A 2 -9.60 -8.87 -1.76
CA LEU A 2 -8.31 -8.71 -2.47
C LEU A 2 -7.70 -7.34 -2.16
N LEU A 3 -6.37 -7.23 -2.24
CA LEU A 3 -5.65 -5.98 -2.01
C LEU A 3 -6.12 -4.84 -2.93
N SER A 4 -6.42 -5.15 -4.18
CA SER A 4 -6.93 -4.19 -5.17
C SER A 4 -8.31 -3.63 -4.78
N ASN A 5 -9.17 -4.46 -4.20
CA ASN A 5 -10.48 -4.02 -3.70
C ASN A 5 -10.34 -3.23 -2.38
N ALA A 6 -9.39 -3.62 -1.52
CA ALA A 6 -9.05 -2.86 -0.33
C ALA A 6 -8.59 -1.44 -0.71
N TRP A 7 -7.70 -1.32 -1.69
CA TRP A 7 -7.23 -0.04 -2.20
C TRP A 7 -8.37 0.83 -2.76
N LYS A 8 -9.27 0.27 -3.57
CA LYS A 8 -10.43 1.02 -4.11
C LYS A 8 -11.33 1.58 -3.00
N THR A 9 -11.56 0.78 -1.96
CA THR A 9 -12.38 1.21 -0.80
C THR A 9 -11.67 2.33 -0.05
N TYR A 10 -10.38 2.15 0.23
CA TYR A 10 -9.56 3.17 0.88
C TYR A 10 -9.48 4.48 0.10
N ASP A 11 -9.26 4.43 -1.22
CA ASP A 11 -9.21 5.63 -2.08
C ASP A 11 -10.53 6.40 -2.03
N ALA A 12 -11.66 5.69 -2.10
CA ALA A 12 -12.98 6.29 -2.00
C ALA A 12 -13.20 6.96 -0.63
N ASP A 13 -12.88 6.27 0.46
CA ASP A 13 -13.00 6.80 1.83
C ASP A 13 -12.15 8.06 1.99
N LYS A 14 -10.89 8.02 1.57
CA LYS A 14 -9.97 9.17 1.68
C LYS A 14 -10.38 10.35 0.80
N ARG A 15 -11.01 10.09 -0.35
CA ARG A 15 -11.58 11.15 -1.17
C ARG A 15 -12.73 11.86 -0.46
N ILE A 16 -13.57 11.12 0.27
CA ILE A 16 -14.65 11.69 1.10
C ILE A 16 -14.06 12.50 2.26
N GLU A 17 -12.98 12.03 2.87
CA GLU A 17 -12.24 12.74 3.93
C GLU A 17 -11.50 14.01 3.43
N GLY A 18 -11.53 14.30 2.12
CA GLY A 18 -10.93 15.52 1.56
C GLY A 18 -9.44 15.42 1.23
N PHE A 19 -8.90 14.20 1.08
CA PHE A 19 -7.52 14.03 0.65
C PHE A 19 -7.32 14.60 -0.76
N SER A 20 -6.18 15.27 -0.98
CA SER A 20 -5.85 15.80 -2.30
C SER A 20 -5.64 14.68 -3.33
N SER A 21 -6.01 14.94 -4.58
CA SER A 21 -5.75 14.02 -5.70
C SER A 21 -4.26 13.68 -5.85
N TYR A 22 -3.36 14.61 -5.50
CA TYR A 22 -1.92 14.37 -5.51
C TYR A 22 -1.52 13.33 -4.44
N THR A 23 -2.03 13.47 -3.22
CA THR A 23 -1.80 12.52 -2.12
C THR A 23 -2.32 11.13 -2.48
N LEU A 24 -3.56 11.04 -2.98
CA LEU A 24 -4.15 9.76 -3.39
C LEU A 24 -3.38 9.11 -4.52
N LYS A 25 -2.90 9.88 -5.49
CA LYS A 25 -2.02 9.37 -6.56
C LYS A 25 -0.72 8.80 -6.01
N ALA A 26 -0.10 9.48 -5.05
CA ALA A 26 1.13 8.98 -4.41
C ALA A 26 0.88 7.67 -3.64
N TYR A 27 -0.23 7.58 -2.89
CA TYR A 27 -0.62 6.36 -2.18
C TYR A 27 -0.96 5.22 -3.15
N GLY A 28 -1.62 5.51 -4.26
CA GLY A 28 -1.96 4.53 -5.28
C GLY A 28 -0.74 3.89 -5.94
N VAL A 29 0.36 4.65 -6.09
CA VAL A 29 1.65 4.08 -6.53
C VAL A 29 2.17 3.06 -5.52
N GLN A 30 2.09 3.36 -4.22
CA GLN A 30 2.55 2.43 -3.17
C GLN A 30 1.64 1.20 -3.09
N ALA A 31 0.32 1.38 -3.16
CA ALA A 31 -0.64 0.29 -3.21
C ALA A 31 -0.42 -0.63 -4.41
N LYS A 32 -0.14 -0.06 -5.60
CA LYS A 32 0.18 -0.85 -6.79
C LYS A 32 1.43 -1.71 -6.60
N LEU A 33 2.47 -1.18 -5.95
CA LEU A 33 3.70 -1.93 -5.66
C LEU A 33 3.43 -3.07 -4.67
N LEU A 34 2.62 -2.82 -3.65
CA LEU A 34 2.21 -3.84 -2.68
C LEU A 34 1.38 -4.95 -3.34
N ILE A 35 0.36 -4.57 -4.12
CA ILE A 35 -0.50 -5.49 -4.89
C ILE A 35 0.35 -6.35 -5.84
N SER A 36 1.28 -5.73 -6.56
CA SER A 36 2.14 -6.46 -7.51
C SER A 36 3.08 -7.44 -6.81
N TYR A 37 3.57 -7.10 -5.61
CA TYR A 37 4.46 -7.99 -4.86
C TYR A 37 3.72 -9.21 -4.29
N PHE A 38 2.48 -9.01 -3.85
CA PHE A 38 1.65 -10.06 -3.28
C PHE A 38 0.64 -10.67 -4.28
N GLU A 39 0.79 -10.39 -5.58
CA GLU A 39 -0.06 -10.94 -6.65
C GLU A 39 -1.57 -10.76 -6.39
N ASP A 40 -1.95 -9.55 -5.93
CA ASP A 40 -3.32 -9.20 -5.53
C ASP A 40 -3.94 -10.17 -4.50
N ALA A 41 -3.13 -10.70 -3.58
CA ALA A 41 -3.57 -11.64 -2.56
C ALA A 41 -4.77 -11.15 -1.73
N ASN A 42 -5.46 -12.12 -1.13
CA ASN A 42 -6.48 -11.82 -0.13
C ASN A 42 -5.82 -11.19 1.10
N ILE A 43 -6.33 -10.04 1.53
CA ILE A 43 -5.82 -9.25 2.67
C ILE A 43 -5.69 -10.07 3.96
N LYS A 44 -6.53 -11.09 4.15
CA LYS A 44 -6.48 -11.99 5.32
C LYS A 44 -5.24 -12.90 5.35
N THR A 45 -4.53 -13.02 4.24
CA THR A 45 -3.32 -13.86 4.10
C THR A 45 -2.02 -13.07 4.34
N LEU A 46 -2.13 -11.75 4.49
CA LEU A 46 -1.01 -10.88 4.83
C LEU A 46 -0.74 -11.01 6.33
N THR A 47 0.52 -11.24 6.66
CA THR A 47 1.01 -11.25 8.03
C THR A 47 2.09 -10.19 8.19
N THR A 48 2.39 -9.84 9.44
CA THR A 48 3.45 -8.88 9.74
C THR A 48 4.81 -9.34 9.20
N GLU A 49 5.08 -10.64 9.20
CA GLU A 49 6.31 -11.23 8.66
C GLU A 49 6.42 -10.99 7.15
N LYS A 50 5.35 -11.29 6.40
CA LYS A 50 5.29 -11.03 4.95
C LYS A 50 5.48 -9.56 4.62
N LEU A 51 4.90 -8.66 5.42
CA LEU A 51 5.09 -7.21 5.24
C LEU A 51 6.54 -6.78 5.53
N LYS A 52 7.20 -7.37 6.54
CA LYS A 52 8.63 -7.12 6.80
C LYS A 52 9.51 -7.61 5.64
N GLU A 53 9.21 -8.79 5.09
CA GLU A 53 9.90 -9.31 3.90
C GLU A 53 9.75 -8.37 2.69
N TYR A 54 8.52 -7.91 2.43
CA TYR A 54 8.26 -6.89 1.41
C TYR A 54 9.09 -5.62 1.61
N LEU A 55 9.15 -5.10 2.84
CA LEU A 55 9.92 -3.89 3.16
C LEU A 55 11.44 -4.13 3.03
N SER A 56 11.93 -5.31 3.39
CA SER A 56 13.34 -5.66 3.27
C SER A 56 13.83 -5.68 1.81
N ASN A 57 12.96 -6.05 0.85
CA ASN A 57 13.24 -5.93 -0.59
C ASN A 57 13.41 -4.48 -1.07
N ALA A 58 12.96 -3.50 -0.28
CA ALA A 58 13.17 -2.09 -0.54
C ALA A 58 14.35 -1.50 0.28
N GLY A 59 15.27 -2.34 0.76
CA GLY A 59 16.35 -2.03 1.71
C GLY A 59 17.26 -0.85 1.36
N ASN A 60 17.33 -0.44 0.10
CA ASN A 60 18.12 0.72 -0.35
C ASN A 60 17.40 2.07 -0.19
N LEU A 61 16.14 2.07 0.26
CA LEU A 61 15.36 3.28 0.46
C LEU A 61 15.68 3.94 1.81
N LYS A 62 15.60 5.28 1.84
CA LYS A 62 15.60 6.03 3.10
C LYS A 62 14.42 5.57 3.99
N PRO A 63 14.58 5.58 5.33
CA PRO A 63 13.50 5.18 6.24
C PRO A 63 12.16 5.90 5.98
N SER A 64 12.20 7.19 5.63
CA SER A 64 10.99 7.95 5.27
C SER A 64 10.29 7.41 4.02
N SER A 65 11.04 7.04 2.99
CA SER A 65 10.51 6.42 1.78
C SER A 65 9.99 5.01 2.03
N MET A 66 10.64 4.26 2.93
CA MET A 66 10.23 2.92 3.32
C MET A 66 8.91 2.95 4.11
N ALA A 67 8.76 3.92 5.04
CA ALA A 67 7.51 4.11 5.77
C ALA A 67 6.32 4.32 4.81
N HIS A 68 6.51 5.06 3.71
CA HIS A 68 5.46 5.34 2.75
C HIS A 68 4.95 4.10 1.99
N ARG A 69 5.70 3.00 1.96
CA ARG A 69 5.32 1.75 1.29
C ARG A 69 4.07 1.07 1.88
N ILE A 70 3.77 1.35 3.15
CA ILE A 70 2.65 0.74 3.91
C ILE A 70 1.88 1.77 4.75
N ARG A 71 2.02 3.07 4.46
CA ARG A 71 1.45 4.16 5.28
C ARG A 71 -0.02 4.47 5.00
N PHE A 72 -0.60 3.84 3.99
CA PHE A 72 -1.98 4.04 3.58
C PHE A 72 -2.87 2.99 4.24
#